data_AF-A0A661MJB7-F1
#
_entry.id   AF-A0A661MJB7-F1
#
_cell.length_a   1.000
_cell.length_b   1.000
_cell.length_c   1.000
_cell.angle_alpha   90.00
_cell.angle_beta   90.00
_cell.angle_gamma   90.00
#
_symmetry.space_group_name_H-M   'P 1'
#
loop_
_entity.id
_entity.type
_entity.pdbx_description
1 polymer ?
#
loop_
_entity_poly.entity_id
_entity_poly.type
_entity_poly.pdbx_seq_one_letter_code
_entity_poly.pdbx_strand_id
1 'polypeptide(L)'
;MMVRTSDPLRKRPWVTGPRELLQHGFEHLRSDTDFDRRIAFISIDNAVELALKTFFSLPKRVTGIAITRKQFEPMSMNFPQLLKALEEYASDRLVGIELADLEWYHRLRNRIYYAGCGLTVERENVEGYAEVARILYENLFDDPFESIAKIGRRTTSAEFIHKWAVLENALWSVAEKAGFASAKKSWRLMETINWLHKQNLISNRFLESFKSVRESRTKIIQKPDVNQIQNNITKLDKLLAEMNILLNKISCKT
;
A
#
# COMPACT_ATOMS: atom_id res chain seq x y z
N MET A 1 -1.82 -29.37 -15.32
CA MET A 1 -2.18 -29.71 -13.93
C MET A 1 -1.04 -29.21 -13.03
N MET A 2 -1.14 -27.97 -12.54
CA MET A 2 -0.10 -27.38 -11.68
C MET A 2 -0.39 -27.75 -10.23
N VAL A 3 0.54 -28.48 -9.62
CA VAL A 3 0.52 -28.79 -8.18
C VAL A 3 0.76 -27.49 -7.43
N ARG A 4 -0.30 -26.94 -6.82
CA ARG A 4 -0.17 -25.96 -5.73
C ARG A 4 0.35 -26.72 -4.52
N THR A 5 1.67 -26.77 -4.34
CA THR A 5 2.26 -27.29 -3.11
C THR A 5 2.04 -26.28 -1.99
N SER A 6 1.09 -26.59 -1.12
CA SER A 6 0.95 -26.01 0.21
C SER A 6 2.09 -26.52 1.10
N ASP A 7 3.24 -25.86 1.07
CA ASP A 7 4.30 -26.01 2.08
C ASP A 7 4.40 -24.70 2.89
N PRO A 8 4.03 -24.68 4.18
CA PRO A 8 3.96 -23.44 4.96
C PRO A 8 5.31 -22.82 5.34
N LEU A 9 6.47 -23.44 5.05
CA LEU A 9 7.75 -22.99 5.64
C LEU A 9 8.99 -23.00 4.72
N ARG A 10 8.84 -23.03 3.40
CA ARG A 10 9.90 -22.50 2.52
C ARG A 10 9.67 -21.01 2.27
N LYS A 11 9.97 -20.17 3.27
CA LYS A 11 10.06 -18.72 3.03
C LYS A 11 11.08 -18.51 1.92
N ARG A 12 10.62 -17.90 0.82
CA ARG A 12 11.47 -17.52 -0.31
C ARG A 12 12.65 -16.70 0.23
N PRO A 13 13.92 -17.09 0.02
CA PRO A 13 15.05 -16.49 0.75
C PRO A 13 15.17 -14.97 0.61
N TRP A 14 14.77 -14.43 -0.55
CA TRP A 14 14.79 -13.00 -0.84
C TRP A 14 13.73 -12.20 -0.07
N VAL A 15 12.70 -12.86 0.46
CA VAL A 15 11.62 -12.21 1.20
C VAL A 15 12.04 -11.90 2.64
N THR A 16 12.97 -12.69 3.20
CA THR A 16 13.34 -12.63 4.62
C THR A 16 13.94 -11.29 5.04
N GLY A 17 14.87 -10.73 4.27
CA GLY A 17 15.58 -9.48 4.65
C GLY A 17 14.64 -8.28 4.81
N PRO A 18 13.86 -7.91 3.77
CA PRO A 18 12.87 -6.84 3.89
C PRO A 18 11.83 -7.12 4.99
N ARG A 19 11.42 -8.39 5.17
CA ARG A 19 10.44 -8.79 6.18
C ARG A 19 10.96 -8.55 7.60
N GLU A 20 12.18 -8.98 7.87
CA GLU A 20 12.83 -8.85 9.17
C GLU A 20 12.98 -7.38 9.56
N LEU A 21 13.44 -6.54 8.62
CA LEU A 21 13.60 -5.11 8.88
C LEU A 21 12.26 -4.41 9.14
N LEU A 22 11.22 -4.77 8.38
CA LEU A 22 9.86 -4.24 8.62
C LEU A 22 9.32 -4.71 9.99
N GLN A 23 9.57 -5.96 10.35
CA GLN A 23 9.17 -6.55 11.63
C GLN A 23 9.83 -5.82 12.80
N HIS A 24 11.12 -5.51 12.72
CA HIS A 24 11.81 -4.70 13.74
C HIS A 24 11.24 -3.28 13.85
N GLY A 25 10.88 -2.67 12.73
CA GLY A 25 10.16 -1.38 12.75
C GLY A 25 8.85 -1.46 13.55
N PHE A 26 8.12 -2.57 13.42
CA PHE A 26 6.86 -2.78 14.16
C PHE A 26 7.09 -3.10 15.63
N GLU A 27 8.21 -3.74 15.98
CA GLU A 27 8.59 -4.01 17.37
C GLU A 27 8.90 -2.72 18.12
N HIS A 28 9.63 -1.78 17.53
CA HIS A 28 9.85 -0.47 18.12
C HIS A 28 8.51 0.29 18.31
N LEU A 29 7.64 0.24 17.30
CA LEU A 29 6.32 0.88 17.40
C LEU A 29 5.48 0.37 18.59
N ARG A 30 5.70 -0.87 19.08
CA ARG A 30 5.03 -1.40 20.28
C ARG A 30 5.44 -0.67 21.56
N SER A 31 6.70 -0.28 21.67
CA SER A 31 7.25 0.39 22.84
C SER A 31 6.80 1.85 22.95
N ASP A 32 6.50 2.49 21.81
CA ASP A 32 5.87 3.81 21.68
C ASP A 32 6.52 4.97 22.46
N THR A 33 7.82 4.90 22.73
CA THR A 33 8.58 6.08 23.18
C THR A 33 8.92 6.99 22.01
N ASP A 34 9.30 8.24 22.24
CA ASP A 34 9.79 9.13 21.18
C ASP A 34 11.00 8.58 20.45
N PHE A 35 11.89 7.91 21.17
CA PHE A 35 13.02 7.23 20.58
C PHE A 35 12.54 6.08 19.69
N ASP A 36 11.67 5.22 20.22
CA ASP A 36 11.14 4.09 19.47
C ASP A 36 10.35 4.49 18.24
N ARG A 37 9.53 5.55 18.30
CA ARG A 37 8.80 6.08 17.13
C ARG A 37 9.74 6.52 16.03
N ARG A 38 10.85 7.18 16.37
CA ARG A 38 11.90 7.55 15.39
C ARG A 38 12.57 6.30 14.79
N ILE A 39 12.99 5.36 15.63
CA ILE A 39 13.66 4.14 15.15
C ILE A 39 12.72 3.29 14.30
N ALA A 40 11.46 3.16 14.71
CA ALA A 40 10.40 2.51 13.94
C ALA A 40 10.27 3.15 12.56
N PHE A 41 10.09 4.48 12.51
CA PHE A 41 9.91 5.22 11.26
C PHE A 41 11.08 5.04 10.29
N ILE A 42 12.31 5.12 10.81
CA ILE A 42 13.54 4.91 10.05
C ILE A 42 13.63 3.47 9.52
N SER A 43 13.36 2.50 10.39
CA SER A 43 13.43 1.08 10.03
C SER A 43 12.39 0.71 8.98
N ILE A 44 11.18 1.27 9.08
CA ILE A 44 10.12 1.12 8.08
C ILE A 44 10.56 1.69 6.73
N ASP A 45 11.13 2.90 6.69
CA ASP A 45 11.63 3.49 5.44
C ASP A 45 12.72 2.65 4.79
N ASN A 46 13.68 2.19 5.58
CA ASN A 46 14.76 1.32 5.10
C ASN A 46 14.21 -0.03 4.61
N ALA A 47 13.19 -0.58 5.27
CA ALA A 47 12.51 -1.80 4.83
C ALA A 47 11.83 -1.62 3.47
N VAL A 48 11.16 -0.49 3.25
CA VAL A 48 10.56 -0.15 1.95
C VAL A 48 11.63 -0.06 0.87
N GLU A 49 12.71 0.69 1.10
CA GLU A 49 13.79 0.81 0.12
C GLU A 49 14.45 -0.54 -0.19
N LEU A 50 14.72 -1.35 0.84
CA LEU A 50 15.28 -2.69 0.69
C LEU A 50 14.32 -3.63 -0.05
N ALA A 51 13.02 -3.57 0.24
CA ALA A 51 12.00 -4.36 -0.45
C ALA A 51 11.97 -4.06 -1.95
N LEU A 52 11.99 -2.77 -2.32
CA LEU A 52 12.01 -2.34 -3.73
C LEU A 52 13.27 -2.81 -4.44
N LYS A 53 14.45 -2.56 -3.84
CA LYS A 53 15.74 -3.02 -4.39
C LYS A 53 15.76 -4.53 -4.57
N THR A 54 15.27 -5.26 -3.56
CA THR A 54 15.20 -6.72 -3.60
C THR A 54 14.29 -7.17 -4.73
N PHE A 55 13.05 -6.65 -4.81
CA PHE A 55 12.08 -7.01 -5.85
C PHE A 55 12.65 -6.82 -7.26
N PHE A 56 13.28 -5.67 -7.55
CA PHE A 56 13.85 -5.41 -8.87
C PHE A 56 15.13 -6.20 -9.18
N SER A 57 15.85 -6.65 -8.15
CA SER A 57 17.01 -7.53 -8.34
C SER A 57 16.63 -8.97 -8.69
N LEU A 58 15.35 -9.35 -8.50
CA LEU A 58 14.91 -10.72 -8.74
C LEU A 58 14.88 -11.06 -10.24
N PRO A 59 15.21 -12.31 -10.61
CA PRO A 59 15.14 -12.74 -12.00
C PRO A 59 13.73 -12.63 -12.60
N LYS A 60 13.64 -12.37 -13.92
CA LYS A 60 12.36 -12.32 -14.67
C LYS A 60 11.41 -13.48 -14.40
N ARG A 61 11.94 -14.70 -14.19
CA ARG A 61 11.11 -15.89 -13.90
C ARG A 61 10.34 -15.78 -12.57
N VAL A 62 10.74 -14.89 -11.67
CA VAL A 62 10.10 -14.65 -10.37
C VAL A 62 9.12 -13.48 -10.45
N THR A 63 9.53 -12.35 -11.05
CA THR A 63 8.73 -11.12 -11.07
C THR A 63 7.89 -10.92 -12.33
N GLY A 64 8.21 -11.64 -13.41
CA GLY A 64 7.70 -11.38 -14.75
C GLY A 64 8.38 -10.21 -15.47
N ILE A 65 9.22 -9.43 -14.76
CA ILE A 65 9.79 -8.18 -15.25
C ILE A 65 11.19 -8.43 -15.84
N ALA A 66 11.44 -7.89 -17.03
CA ALA A 66 12.74 -7.97 -17.70
C ALA A 66 13.50 -6.65 -17.53
N ILE A 67 14.28 -6.51 -16.45
CA ILE A 67 15.20 -5.39 -16.26
C ILE A 67 16.63 -5.94 -16.36
N THR A 68 17.44 -5.33 -17.23
CA THR A 68 18.87 -5.65 -17.31
C THR A 68 19.62 -5.02 -16.13
N ARG A 69 20.74 -5.61 -15.72
CA ARG A 69 21.58 -5.04 -14.66
C ARG A 69 21.98 -3.58 -14.94
N LYS A 70 22.28 -3.25 -16.21
CA LYS A 70 22.60 -1.89 -16.65
C LYS A 70 21.45 -0.90 -16.48
N GLN A 71 20.20 -1.36 -16.59
CA GLN A 71 19.02 -0.53 -16.32
C GLN A 71 18.76 -0.41 -14.82
N PHE A 72 19.01 -1.48 -14.04
CA PHE A 72 18.74 -1.49 -12.61
C PHE A 72 19.74 -0.65 -11.80
N GLU A 73 21.03 -0.69 -12.13
CA GLU A 73 22.07 0.06 -11.41
C GLU A 73 21.70 1.55 -11.20
N PRO A 74 21.36 2.33 -12.24
CA PRO A 74 20.92 3.71 -12.04
C PRO A 74 19.60 3.78 -11.24
N MET A 75 18.62 2.92 -11.50
CA MET A 75 17.33 2.93 -10.76
C MET A 75 17.50 2.74 -9.26
N SER A 76 18.51 1.98 -8.84
CA SER A 76 18.79 1.64 -7.45
C SER A 76 19.53 2.73 -6.66
N MET A 77 19.96 3.81 -7.33
CA MET A 77 20.82 4.85 -6.73
C MET A 77 20.07 5.76 -5.76
N ASN A 78 18.77 5.99 -5.96
CA ASN A 78 17.96 6.80 -5.07
C ASN A 78 16.48 6.37 -5.05
N PHE A 79 15.81 6.71 -3.96
CA PHE A 79 14.42 6.33 -3.71
C PHE A 79 13.43 6.83 -4.78
N PRO A 80 13.50 8.09 -5.26
CA PRO A 80 12.62 8.55 -6.34
C PRO A 80 12.72 7.71 -7.62
N GLN A 81 13.93 7.27 -8.00
CA GLN A 81 14.12 6.42 -9.17
C GLN A 81 13.55 5.00 -8.97
N LEU A 82 13.60 4.45 -7.75
CA LEU A 82 12.93 3.20 -7.41
C LEU A 82 11.40 3.31 -7.56
N LEU A 83 10.81 4.42 -7.11
CA LEU A 83 9.36 4.64 -7.26
C LEU A 83 8.95 4.78 -8.72
N LYS A 84 9.73 5.51 -9.53
CA LYS A 84 9.51 5.61 -10.97
C LYS A 84 9.58 4.25 -11.65
N ALA A 85 10.58 3.42 -11.29
CA ALA A 85 10.68 2.06 -11.81
C ALA A 85 9.47 1.20 -11.40
N LEU A 86 8.94 1.40 -10.19
CA LEU A 86 7.74 0.68 -9.73
C LEU A 86 6.50 1.06 -10.52
N GLU A 87 6.32 2.34 -10.80
CA GLU A 87 5.24 2.82 -11.67
C GLU A 87 5.34 2.25 -13.09
N GLU A 88 6.54 2.25 -13.67
CA GLU A 88 6.77 1.84 -15.06
C GLU A 88 6.65 0.32 -15.25
N TYR A 89 7.28 -0.46 -14.37
CA TYR A 89 7.46 -1.90 -14.56
C TYR A 89 6.54 -2.78 -13.72
N ALA A 90 5.98 -2.28 -12.62
CA ALA A 90 5.20 -3.07 -11.66
C ALA A 90 3.98 -2.31 -11.09
N SER A 91 3.30 -1.51 -11.92
CA SER A 91 2.11 -0.73 -11.52
C SER A 91 0.95 -1.57 -10.95
N ASP A 92 0.91 -2.88 -11.22
CA ASP A 92 -0.01 -3.84 -10.64
C ASP A 92 0.29 -4.13 -9.15
N ARG A 93 1.53 -3.92 -8.72
CA ARG A 93 1.97 -4.05 -7.32
C ARG A 93 1.66 -2.81 -6.48
N LEU A 94 1.16 -1.74 -7.10
CA LEU A 94 0.79 -0.48 -6.43
C LEU A 94 -0.67 -0.41 -5.96
N VAL A 95 -1.42 -1.52 -6.01
CA VAL A 95 -2.84 -1.48 -5.66
C VAL A 95 -3.00 -1.16 -4.17
N GLY A 96 -3.76 -0.10 -3.87
CA GLY A 96 -3.95 0.43 -2.52
C GLY A 96 -2.87 1.41 -2.07
N ILE A 97 -1.80 1.57 -2.86
CA ILE A 97 -0.66 2.43 -2.57
C ILE A 97 -0.66 3.61 -3.53
N GLU A 98 -0.57 4.82 -2.97
CA GLU A 98 -0.32 6.05 -3.73
C GLU A 98 1.17 6.38 -3.60
N LEU A 99 1.88 6.55 -4.73
CA LEU A 99 3.33 6.85 -4.73
C LEU A 99 3.66 8.15 -3.98
N ALA A 100 2.74 9.13 -4.01
CA ALA A 100 2.88 10.38 -3.28
C ALA A 100 2.98 10.15 -1.75
N ASP A 101 2.37 9.10 -1.21
CA ASP A 101 2.45 8.77 0.22
C ASP A 101 3.86 8.27 0.55
N LEU A 102 4.40 7.35 -0.26
CA LEU A 102 5.77 6.84 -0.11
C LEU A 102 6.80 7.96 -0.20
N GLU A 103 6.66 8.85 -1.20
CA GLU A 103 7.55 10.02 -1.32
C GLU A 103 7.47 10.94 -0.12
N TRP A 104 6.26 11.20 0.39
CA TRP A 104 6.08 12.08 1.54
C TRP A 104 6.71 11.49 2.80
N TYR A 105 6.46 10.21 3.09
CA TYR A 105 7.06 9.53 4.24
C TYR A 105 8.59 9.48 4.13
N HIS A 106 9.14 9.20 2.95
CA HIS A 106 10.58 9.22 2.73
C HIS A 106 11.19 10.62 2.95
N ARG A 107 10.53 11.69 2.48
CA ARG A 107 10.95 13.07 2.78
C ARG A 107 10.85 13.40 4.26
N LEU A 108 9.82 12.91 4.96
CA LEU A 108 9.69 13.06 6.41
C LEU A 108 10.86 12.37 7.13
N ARG A 109 11.26 11.16 6.70
CA ARG A 109 12.44 10.45 7.22
C ARG A 109 13.68 11.30 7.10
N ASN A 110 13.94 11.87 5.92
CA ASN A 110 15.11 12.71 5.71
C ASN A 110 15.15 13.91 6.66
N ARG A 111 13.99 14.54 6.93
CA ARG A 111 13.93 15.64 7.90
C ARG A 111 14.27 15.22 9.33
N ILE A 112 13.83 14.03 9.76
CA ILE A 112 14.13 13.51 11.10
C ILE A 112 15.65 13.30 11.27
N TYR A 113 16.33 12.83 10.22
CA TYR A 113 17.79 12.65 10.21
C TYR A 113 18.56 13.97 10.27
N TYR A 114 18.15 14.95 9.46
CA TYR A 114 18.90 16.21 9.34
C TYR A 114 18.59 17.23 10.43
N ALA A 115 17.49 17.06 11.18
CA ALA A 115 17.09 18.06 12.15
C ALA A 115 18.01 18.15 13.37
N GLY A 116 18.77 17.11 13.76
CA GLY A 116 19.70 17.14 14.91
C GLY A 116 19.09 17.44 16.30
N CYS A 117 17.85 17.94 16.36
CA CYS A 117 17.19 18.50 17.54
C CYS A 117 16.28 17.49 18.28
N GLY A 118 16.38 16.19 18.00
CA GLY A 118 15.53 15.20 18.66
C GLY A 118 14.03 15.35 18.34
N LEU A 119 13.66 15.88 17.16
CA LEU A 119 12.26 15.89 16.71
C LEU A 119 11.76 14.45 16.60
N THR A 120 10.72 14.13 17.37
CA THR A 120 9.99 12.85 17.31
C THR A 120 8.94 12.88 16.19
N VAL A 121 8.36 11.72 15.88
CA VAL A 121 7.31 11.58 14.87
C VAL A 121 6.02 11.19 15.57
N GLU A 122 4.93 11.89 15.21
CA GLU A 122 3.59 11.53 15.71
C GLU A 122 3.23 10.09 15.37
N ARG A 123 2.57 9.41 16.31
CA ARG A 123 2.24 7.99 16.18
C ARG A 123 1.39 7.71 14.95
N GLU A 124 0.45 8.60 14.63
CA GLU A 124 -0.40 8.54 13.43
C GLU A 124 0.41 8.47 12.13
N ASN A 125 1.56 9.15 12.07
CA ASN A 125 2.44 9.12 10.90
C ASN A 125 3.23 7.81 10.84
N VAL A 126 3.73 7.33 11.98
CA VAL A 126 4.49 6.07 12.03
C VAL A 126 3.61 4.88 11.67
N GLU A 127 2.43 4.79 12.27
CA GLU A 127 1.49 3.71 11.98
C GLU A 127 0.89 3.80 10.58
N GLY A 128 0.64 5.02 10.09
CA GLY A 128 0.24 5.23 8.70
C GLY A 128 1.30 4.70 7.73
N TYR A 129 2.58 5.05 7.94
CA TYR A 129 3.65 4.56 7.09
C TYR A 129 3.83 3.04 7.21
N ALA A 130 3.75 2.50 8.43
CA ALA A 130 3.81 1.08 8.69
C ALA A 130 2.77 0.31 7.87
N GLU A 131 1.53 0.81 7.78
CA GLU A 131 0.48 0.16 7.00
C GLU A 131 0.74 0.25 5.48
N VAL A 132 1.23 1.40 4.98
CA VAL A 132 1.66 1.54 3.57
C VAL A 132 2.78 0.55 3.25
N ALA A 133 3.81 0.47 4.10
CA ALA A 133 4.94 -0.44 3.92
C ALA A 133 4.50 -1.91 3.96
N ARG A 134 3.58 -2.26 4.85
CA ARG A 134 2.99 -3.61 4.94
C ARG A 134 2.29 -3.99 3.65
N ILE A 135 1.37 -3.14 3.16
CA ILE A 135 0.61 -3.40 1.93
C ILE A 135 1.56 -3.49 0.73
N LEU A 136 2.55 -2.59 0.64
CA LEU A 136 3.55 -2.63 -0.42
C LEU A 136 4.35 -3.94 -0.39
N TYR A 137 4.84 -4.36 0.79
CA TYR A 137 5.56 -5.62 0.93
C TYR A 137 4.71 -6.81 0.48
N GLU A 138 3.46 -6.88 0.93
CA GLU A 138 2.53 -7.96 0.56
C GLU A 138 2.30 -7.98 -0.96
N ASN A 139 2.11 -6.81 -1.56
CA ASN A 139 1.92 -6.69 -3.00
C ASN A 139 3.19 -7.08 -3.78
N LEU A 140 4.39 -6.69 -3.34
CA LEU A 140 5.64 -6.98 -4.04
C LEU A 140 5.97 -8.47 -4.03
N PHE A 141 5.71 -9.14 -2.91
CA PHE A 141 6.16 -10.52 -2.71
C PHE A 141 5.04 -11.55 -2.76
N ASP A 142 3.77 -11.16 -2.81
CA ASP A 142 2.64 -12.10 -2.63
C ASP A 142 2.83 -12.95 -1.36
N ASP A 143 3.31 -12.32 -0.28
CA ASP A 143 3.63 -12.94 0.99
C ASP A 143 2.91 -12.19 2.13
N PRO A 144 1.98 -12.84 2.85
CA PRO A 144 1.21 -12.16 3.89
C PRO A 144 2.11 -11.72 5.04
N PHE A 145 1.96 -10.46 5.45
CA PHE A 145 2.64 -9.92 6.61
C PHE A 145 1.68 -9.88 7.80
N GLU A 146 2.16 -10.14 9.01
CA GLU A 146 1.25 -10.12 10.17
C GLU A 146 0.74 -8.69 10.41
N SER A 147 -0.59 -8.55 10.42
CA SER A 147 -1.29 -7.27 10.57
C SER A 147 -0.86 -6.52 11.84
N ILE A 148 -0.68 -5.20 11.70
CA ILE A 148 -0.50 -4.24 12.81
C ILE A 148 -1.63 -4.36 13.85
N ALA A 149 -2.82 -4.86 13.47
CA ALA A 149 -3.92 -5.07 14.42
C ALA A 149 -3.61 -6.14 15.49
N LYS A 150 -2.68 -7.06 15.22
CA LYS A 150 -2.17 -8.00 16.25
C LYS A 150 -1.16 -7.35 17.20
N ILE A 151 -0.70 -6.15 16.87
CA ILE A 151 0.36 -5.40 17.54
C ILE A 151 -0.23 -4.35 18.51
N GLY A 152 -1.50 -3.98 18.34
CA GLY A 152 -2.24 -3.04 19.16
C GLY A 152 -3.50 -2.53 18.43
N ARG A 153 -4.17 -1.52 18.97
CA ARG A 153 -5.21 -0.79 18.21
C ARG A 153 -4.54 0.03 17.11
N ARG A 154 -5.04 -0.08 15.88
CA ARG A 154 -4.64 0.80 14.77
C ARG A 154 -5.07 2.23 15.07
N THR A 155 -4.19 3.18 14.82
CA THR A 155 -4.55 4.60 14.64
C THR A 155 -5.52 4.75 13.48
N THR A 156 -6.24 5.87 13.48
CA THR A 156 -7.17 6.22 12.41
C THR A 156 -6.46 6.33 11.05
N SER A 157 -5.22 6.82 10.99
CA SER A 157 -4.42 6.86 9.76
C SER A 157 -4.18 5.46 9.18
N ALA A 158 -3.70 4.52 10.00
CA ALA A 158 -3.46 3.14 9.58
C ALA A 158 -4.76 2.43 9.16
N GLU A 159 -5.86 2.67 9.87
CA GLU A 159 -7.16 2.12 9.50
C GLU A 159 -7.67 2.69 8.17
N PHE A 160 -7.51 3.99 7.93
CA PHE A 160 -7.88 4.64 6.68
C PHE A 160 -7.12 4.05 5.49
N ILE A 161 -5.80 3.94 5.58
CA ILE A 161 -4.94 3.39 4.52
C ILE A 161 -5.34 1.94 4.21
N HIS A 162 -5.59 1.15 5.25
CA HIS A 162 -6.06 -0.22 5.11
C HIS A 162 -7.38 -0.31 4.34
N LYS A 163 -8.40 0.41 4.81
CA LYS A 163 -9.74 0.39 4.18
C LYS A 163 -9.70 0.90 2.76
N TRP A 164 -8.86 1.89 2.47
CA TRP A 164 -8.62 2.31 1.10
C TRP A 164 -8.08 1.16 0.24
N ALA A 165 -7.02 0.48 0.69
CA ALA A 165 -6.43 -0.61 -0.07
C ALA A 165 -7.41 -1.78 -0.29
N VAL A 166 -8.25 -2.07 0.70
CA VAL A 166 -9.35 -3.04 0.56
C VAL A 166 -10.36 -2.57 -0.48
N LEU A 167 -10.76 -1.29 -0.45
CA LEU A 167 -11.73 -0.72 -1.40
C LEU A 167 -11.19 -0.78 -2.83
N GLU A 168 -9.93 -0.41 -3.03
CA GLU A 168 -9.31 -0.42 -4.35
C GLU A 168 -9.23 -1.84 -4.92
N ASN A 169 -8.85 -2.82 -4.11
CA ASN A 169 -8.88 -4.23 -4.50
C ASN A 169 -10.29 -4.71 -4.85
N ALA A 170 -11.30 -4.31 -4.08
CA ALA A 170 -12.69 -4.65 -4.35
C ALA A 170 -13.17 -4.04 -5.68
N LEU A 171 -12.83 -2.78 -5.96
CA LEU A 171 -13.14 -2.11 -7.21
C LEU A 171 -12.53 -2.83 -8.42
N TRP A 172 -11.25 -3.21 -8.32
CA TRP A 172 -10.59 -4.01 -9.37
C TRP A 172 -11.27 -5.36 -9.57
N SER A 173 -11.62 -6.05 -8.48
CA SER A 173 -12.29 -7.34 -8.54
C SER A 173 -13.68 -7.26 -9.18
N VAL A 174 -14.43 -6.19 -8.87
CA VAL A 174 -15.73 -5.92 -9.51
C VAL A 174 -15.55 -5.65 -11.00
N ALA A 175 -14.61 -4.78 -11.36
CA ALA A 175 -14.37 -4.40 -12.75
C ALA A 175 -13.93 -5.61 -13.60
N GLU A 176 -13.00 -6.43 -13.10
CA GLU A 176 -12.53 -7.64 -13.78
C GLU A 176 -13.69 -8.63 -14.00
N LYS A 177 -14.47 -8.93 -12.95
CA LYS A 177 -15.64 -9.82 -13.07
C LYS A 177 -16.74 -9.27 -13.98
N ALA A 178 -16.85 -7.95 -14.10
CA ALA A 178 -17.76 -7.30 -15.02
C ALA A 178 -17.24 -7.23 -16.47
N GLY A 179 -16.06 -7.76 -16.75
CA GLY A 179 -15.48 -7.83 -18.09
C GLY A 179 -14.63 -6.61 -18.49
N PHE A 180 -14.14 -5.82 -17.53
CA PHE A 180 -13.22 -4.73 -17.82
C PHE A 180 -11.84 -5.28 -18.23
N ALA A 181 -11.56 -5.26 -19.54
CA ALA A 181 -10.31 -5.74 -20.12
C ALA A 181 -9.14 -4.77 -19.94
N SER A 182 -8.81 -4.39 -18.71
CA SER A 182 -7.59 -3.64 -18.39
C SER A 182 -6.73 -4.41 -17.41
N ALA A 183 -5.41 -4.43 -17.65
CA ALA A 183 -4.46 -4.81 -16.62
C ALA A 183 -4.68 -3.96 -15.36
N LYS A 184 -4.62 -4.60 -14.19
CA LYS A 184 -4.70 -3.97 -12.88
C LYS A 184 -3.56 -2.96 -12.77
N LYS A 185 -3.86 -1.67 -12.82
CA LYS A 185 -2.85 -0.59 -12.77
C LYS A 185 -3.34 0.53 -11.87
N SER A 186 -2.65 0.80 -10.76
CA SER A 186 -3.09 1.79 -9.76
C SER A 186 -3.43 3.17 -10.37
N TRP A 187 -2.64 3.67 -11.32
CA TRP A 187 -2.89 4.95 -12.01
C TRP A 187 -4.17 4.99 -12.87
N ARG A 188 -4.76 3.83 -13.19
CA ARG A 188 -6.04 3.71 -13.92
C ARG A 188 -7.26 3.59 -13.01
N LEU A 189 -7.11 3.80 -11.70
CA LEU A 189 -8.22 3.68 -10.76
C LEU A 189 -9.40 4.61 -11.13
N MET A 190 -9.13 5.84 -11.54
CA MET A 190 -10.19 6.76 -11.99
C MET A 190 -10.86 6.30 -13.28
N GLU A 191 -10.11 5.75 -14.24
CA GLU A 191 -10.68 5.17 -15.47
C GLU A 191 -11.61 4.01 -15.14
N THR A 192 -11.18 3.13 -14.23
CA THR A 192 -11.93 1.96 -13.76
C THR A 192 -13.25 2.37 -13.12
N ILE A 193 -13.21 3.35 -12.22
CA ILE A 193 -14.40 3.85 -11.53
C ILE A 193 -15.34 4.56 -12.51
N ASN A 194 -14.81 5.39 -13.40
CA ASN A 194 -15.63 6.04 -14.43
C ASN A 194 -16.28 5.01 -15.36
N TRP A 195 -15.56 3.92 -15.68
CA TRP A 195 -16.12 2.82 -16.46
C TRP A 195 -17.24 2.10 -15.70
N LEU A 196 -17.03 1.73 -14.43
CA LEU A 196 -18.06 1.12 -13.57
C LEU A 196 -19.32 1.98 -13.50
N HIS A 197 -19.14 3.30 -13.40
CA HIS A 197 -20.25 4.25 -13.39
C HIS A 197 -20.99 4.27 -14.73
N LYS A 198 -20.27 4.30 -15.87
CA LYS A 198 -20.87 4.23 -17.21
C LYS A 198 -21.63 2.92 -17.46
N GLN A 199 -21.21 1.82 -16.83
CA GLN A 199 -21.92 0.54 -16.88
C GLN A 199 -23.13 0.48 -15.93
N ASN A 200 -23.46 1.57 -15.23
CA ASN A 200 -24.51 1.62 -14.19
C ASN A 200 -24.30 0.61 -13.05
N LEU A 201 -23.06 0.17 -12.80
CA LEU A 201 -22.73 -0.76 -11.71
C LEU A 201 -22.57 -0.03 -10.37
N ILE A 202 -22.18 1.24 -10.42
CA ILE A 202 -22.10 2.13 -9.25
C ILE A 202 -22.94 3.39 -9.48
N SER A 203 -23.45 3.96 -8.40
CA SER A 203 -24.27 5.18 -8.46
C SER A 203 -23.43 6.46 -8.58
N ASN A 204 -24.04 7.56 -9.04
CA ASN A 204 -23.43 8.90 -8.94
C ASN A 204 -23.02 9.24 -7.50
N ARG A 205 -23.83 8.84 -6.51
CA ARG A 205 -23.52 9.03 -5.09
C ARG A 205 -22.24 8.30 -4.68
N PHE A 206 -22.05 7.07 -5.15
CA PHE A 206 -20.82 6.32 -4.93
C PHE A 206 -19.62 7.05 -5.53
N LEU A 207 -19.73 7.47 -6.80
CA LEU A 207 -18.67 8.16 -7.53
C LEU A 207 -18.22 9.45 -6.80
N GLU A 208 -19.17 10.28 -6.41
CA GLU A 208 -18.87 11.54 -5.70
C GLU A 208 -18.28 11.29 -4.30
N SER A 209 -18.78 10.30 -3.56
CA SER A 209 -18.18 9.92 -2.28
C SER A 209 -16.77 9.37 -2.44
N PHE A 210 -16.50 8.58 -3.50
CA PHE A 210 -15.17 8.08 -3.79
C PHE A 210 -14.19 9.23 -4.09
N LYS A 211 -14.56 10.16 -4.98
CA LYS A 211 -13.74 11.34 -5.31
C LYS A 211 -13.41 12.17 -4.07
N SER A 212 -14.42 12.44 -3.24
CA SER A 212 -14.25 13.21 -2.00
C SER A 212 -13.23 12.55 -1.04
N VAL A 213 -13.27 11.22 -0.91
CA VAL A 213 -12.30 10.48 -0.08
C VAL A 213 -10.90 10.52 -0.71
N ARG A 214 -10.80 10.30 -2.02
CA ARG A 214 -9.53 10.35 -2.77
C ARG A 214 -8.83 11.70 -2.61
N GLU A 215 -9.55 12.79 -2.81
CA GLU A 215 -9.02 14.16 -2.67
C GLU A 215 -8.57 14.46 -1.24
N SER A 216 -9.20 13.83 -0.25
CA SER A 216 -8.84 14.00 1.16
C SER A 216 -7.60 13.21 1.58
N ARG A 217 -7.25 12.13 0.86
CA ARG A 217 -6.14 11.22 1.22
C ARG A 217 -4.82 11.96 1.43
N THR A 218 -4.40 12.78 0.47
CA THR A 218 -3.13 13.51 0.58
C THR A 218 -3.09 14.40 1.82
N LYS A 219 -4.21 15.07 2.15
CA LYS A 219 -4.30 15.92 3.35
C LYS A 219 -4.22 15.08 4.63
N ILE A 220 -4.94 13.96 4.67
CA ILE A 220 -4.94 13.01 5.79
C ILE A 220 -3.53 12.51 6.09
N ILE A 221 -2.77 12.14 5.07
CA ILE A 221 -1.41 11.62 5.23
C ILE A 221 -0.45 12.72 5.70
N GLN A 222 -0.52 13.91 5.10
CA GLN A 222 0.43 14.98 5.38
C GLN A 222 0.18 15.71 6.71
N LYS A 223 -1.10 15.83 7.09
CA LYS A 223 -1.58 16.51 8.30
C LYS A 223 -2.76 15.73 8.88
N PRO A 224 -2.50 14.66 9.63
CA PRO A 224 -3.56 13.84 10.20
C PRO A 224 -4.47 14.66 11.13
N ASP A 225 -5.75 14.76 10.77
CA ASP A 225 -6.81 15.27 11.64
C ASP A 225 -7.77 14.11 11.97
N VAL A 226 -7.82 13.70 13.24
CA VAL A 226 -8.53 12.50 13.67
C VAL A 226 -10.01 12.52 13.28
N ASN A 227 -10.67 13.68 13.38
CA ASN A 227 -12.09 13.82 13.06
C ASN A 227 -12.33 13.69 11.55
N GLN A 228 -11.49 14.35 10.74
CA GLN A 228 -11.53 14.26 9.29
C GLN A 228 -11.26 12.81 8.84
N ILE A 229 -10.30 12.13 9.45
CA ILE A 229 -9.99 10.74 9.13
C ILE A 229 -11.16 9.83 9.47
N GLN A 230 -11.76 9.97 10.67
CA GLN A 230 -12.90 9.16 11.09
C GLN A 230 -14.12 9.33 10.17
N ASN A 231 -14.38 10.56 9.71
CA ASN A 231 -15.42 10.82 8.73
C ASN A 231 -15.13 10.10 7.40
N ASN A 232 -13.89 10.13 6.92
CA ASN A 232 -13.49 9.44 5.71
C ASN A 232 -13.50 7.90 5.87
N ILE A 233 -13.14 7.37 7.04
CA ILE A 233 -13.32 5.95 7.37
C ILE A 233 -14.79 5.56 7.26
N THR A 234 -15.70 6.36 7.82
CA THR A 234 -17.15 6.11 7.73
C THR A 234 -17.65 6.12 6.28
N LYS A 235 -17.09 6.98 5.42
CA LYS A 235 -17.38 6.97 3.97
C LYS A 235 -16.84 5.70 3.31
N LEU A 236 -15.60 5.31 3.62
CA LEU A 236 -14.99 4.07 3.11
C LEU A 236 -15.80 2.84 3.49
N ASP A 237 -16.31 2.75 4.73
CA ASP A 237 -17.15 1.63 5.16
C ASP A 237 -18.42 1.49 4.34
N LYS A 238 -19.07 2.62 4.00
CA LYS A 238 -20.25 2.63 3.13
C LYS A 238 -19.90 2.17 1.71
N LEU A 239 -18.80 2.69 1.15
CA LEU A 239 -18.33 2.30 -0.19
C LEU A 239 -17.98 0.81 -0.23
N LEU A 240 -17.31 0.29 0.79
CA LEU A 240 -16.97 -1.13 0.93
C LEU A 240 -18.22 -2.01 1.03
N ALA A 241 -19.21 -1.61 1.80
CA ALA A 241 -20.48 -2.33 1.89
C ALA A 241 -21.18 -2.42 0.52
N GLU A 242 -21.23 -1.31 -0.23
CA GLU A 242 -21.78 -1.28 -1.59
C GLU A 242 -20.99 -2.19 -2.55
N MET A 243 -19.65 -2.17 -2.48
CA MET A 243 -18.79 -3.03 -3.29
C MET A 243 -19.00 -4.52 -2.98
N ASN A 244 -19.12 -4.90 -1.71
CA ASN A 244 -19.37 -6.27 -1.31
C ASN A 244 -20.72 -6.78 -1.84
N ILE A 245 -21.76 -5.94 -1.81
CA ILE A 245 -23.07 -6.27 -2.40
C ILE A 245 -22.93 -6.52 -3.91
N LEU A 246 -22.17 -5.67 -4.62
CA LEU A 246 -21.96 -5.83 -6.07
C LEU A 246 -21.13 -7.06 -6.42
N LEU A 247 -20.05 -7.33 -5.67
CA LEU A 247 -19.24 -8.53 -5.85
C LEU A 247 -20.07 -9.81 -5.72
N ASN A 248 -20.96 -9.86 -4.73
CA ASN A 248 -21.87 -11.00 -4.54
C ASN A 248 -22.86 -11.13 -5.70
N LYS A 249 -23.45 -10.01 -6.16
CA LYS A 249 -24.40 -10.01 -7.28
C LYS A 249 -23.77 -10.48 -8.60
N ILE A 250 -22.53 -10.08 -8.88
CA ILE A 250 -21.83 -10.46 -10.11
C ILE A 250 -21.38 -11.92 -10.04
N SER A 251 -20.93 -12.39 -8.87
CA SER A 251 -20.48 -13.78 -8.68
C SER A 251 -21.61 -14.80 -8.78
N CYS A 252 -22.87 -14.42 -8.53
CA CYS A 252 -24.03 -15.30 -8.73
C CYS A 252 -24.51 -15.41 -10.19
N LYS A 253 -23.96 -14.60 -11.11
CA LYS A 253 -24.36 -14.60 -12.54
C LYS A 253 -23.40 -15.37 -13.45
N THR A 254 -22.24 -15.76 -12.94
CA THR A 254 -21.22 -16.60 -13.61
C THR A 254 -21.28 -18.01 -13.06
#